data_AF-A0A4Z1NUI4-F1
#
_entry.id   AF-A0A4Z1NUI4-F1
#
_cell.length_a   1.000
_cell.length_b   1.000
_cell.length_c   1.000
_cell.angle_alpha   90.00
_cell.angle_beta   90.00
_cell.angle_gamma   90.00
#
_symmetry.space_group_name_H-M   'P 1'
#
loop_
_entity.id
_entity.type
_entity.pdbx_description
1 polymer ?
#
loop_
_entity_poly.entity_id
_entity_poly.type
_entity_poly.pdbx_seq_one_letter_code
_entity_poly.pdbx_strand_id
1 'polypeptide(L)'
;MKFTGLITGAFAAVALAAPAASPAEQAFQAAEVANAQAAGGCSVGFVFARGSTEPSPLGMLIGPALQSALKRQIPNVQTFPVYYAASLGTNISMDRTDAASIAKGVEAFQKASGCEKILAAGYSQGAAVMHNVVQKKLSSEQKQKLLAVALFGDTRNKQDGGHIKDFPTEKTRVWCNPTDGVCGGALNVNAGHLAYSGSQINEAATFLAKAVKSGGSTSSQGKAKSGGSASSEGKAKSGGSASSEGKTKSGGKSSSQGKFTEKEETEPQAE
;
A
#
# COMPACT_ATOMS: atom_id res chain seq x y z
N MET A 1 3.67 -30.33 -66.40
CA MET A 1 4.27 -30.75 -65.13
C MET A 1 4.14 -29.58 -64.14
N LYS A 2 3.28 -29.69 -63.13
CA LYS A 2 3.09 -28.66 -62.10
C LYS A 2 3.61 -29.23 -60.78
N PHE A 3 4.65 -28.61 -60.22
CA PHE A 3 5.28 -29.04 -58.97
C PHE A 3 4.48 -28.51 -57.78
N THR A 4 3.95 -29.43 -56.99
CA THR A 4 3.38 -29.18 -55.66
C THR A 4 4.52 -29.20 -54.65
N GLY A 5 4.83 -28.06 -54.03
CA GLY A 5 5.77 -27.96 -52.92
C GLY A 5 5.07 -27.43 -51.69
N LEU A 6 4.64 -28.31 -50.78
CA LEU A 6 4.01 -27.97 -49.52
C LEU A 6 5.10 -27.97 -48.45
N ILE A 7 5.53 -26.78 -48.02
CA ILE A 7 6.54 -26.59 -46.97
C ILE A 7 5.84 -26.74 -45.62
N THR A 8 6.02 -27.88 -44.98
CA THR A 8 5.60 -28.12 -43.60
C THR A 8 6.62 -27.47 -42.64
N GLY A 9 6.31 -26.27 -42.14
CA GLY A 9 7.13 -25.61 -41.12
C GLY A 9 6.87 -26.19 -39.74
N ALA A 10 7.87 -26.86 -39.15
CA ALA A 10 7.83 -27.31 -37.77
C ALA A 10 8.07 -26.13 -36.82
N PHE A 11 7.04 -25.71 -36.08
CA PHE A 11 7.20 -24.81 -34.93
C PHE A 11 7.75 -25.60 -33.74
N ALA A 12 9.03 -25.43 -33.44
CA ALA A 12 9.62 -25.90 -32.19
C ALA A 12 9.18 -24.98 -31.05
N ALA A 13 8.28 -25.47 -30.18
CA ALA A 13 7.92 -24.78 -28.96
C ALA A 13 9.07 -24.90 -27.94
N VAL A 14 9.78 -23.80 -27.69
CA VAL A 14 10.77 -23.73 -26.60
C VAL A 14 10.01 -23.55 -25.28
N ALA A 15 9.92 -24.61 -24.47
CA ALA A 15 9.41 -24.52 -23.12
C ALA A 15 10.44 -23.82 -22.22
N LEU A 16 10.19 -22.56 -21.88
CA LEU A 16 10.93 -21.84 -20.84
C LEU A 16 10.62 -22.48 -19.49
N ALA A 17 11.56 -23.25 -18.94
CA ALA A 17 11.46 -23.73 -17.57
C ALA A 17 11.55 -22.53 -16.60
N ALA A 18 10.40 -22.11 -16.06
CA ALA A 18 10.40 -21.14 -14.97
C ALA A 18 11.12 -21.76 -13.76
N PRO A 19 11.99 -21.01 -13.06
CA PRO A 19 12.64 -21.52 -11.86
C PRO A 19 11.58 -21.94 -10.84
N ALA A 20 11.64 -23.20 -10.42
CA ALA A 20 10.74 -23.75 -9.42
C ALA A 20 10.99 -23.05 -8.08
N ALA A 21 9.91 -22.71 -7.36
CA ALA A 21 10.00 -22.19 -6.00
C ALA A 21 10.70 -23.23 -5.09
N SER A 22 11.55 -22.76 -4.19
CA SER A 22 12.24 -23.61 -3.22
C SER A 22 11.25 -24.26 -2.24
N PRO A 23 11.63 -25.38 -1.58
CA PRO A 23 10.75 -26.06 -0.62
C PRO A 23 10.25 -25.14 0.51
N ALA A 24 11.09 -24.23 0.99
CA ALA A 24 10.72 -23.25 2.02
C ALA A 24 9.64 -22.27 1.53
N GLU A 25 9.75 -21.82 0.28
CA GLU A 25 8.77 -20.91 -0.34
C GLU A 25 7.45 -21.62 -0.64
N GLN A 26 7.49 -22.91 -1.01
CA GLN A 26 6.31 -23.74 -1.20
C GLN A 26 5.59 -23.98 0.13
N ALA A 27 6.32 -24.35 1.19
CA ALA A 27 5.76 -24.55 2.52
C ALA A 27 5.14 -23.26 3.09
N PHE A 28 5.81 -22.11 2.91
CA PHE A 28 5.28 -20.81 3.33
C PHE A 28 3.97 -20.48 2.59
N GLN A 29 3.93 -20.65 1.27
CA GLN A 29 2.70 -20.42 0.48
C GLN A 29 1.56 -21.35 0.89
N ALA A 30 1.85 -22.63 1.14
CA ALA A 30 0.85 -23.59 1.61
C ALA A 30 0.26 -23.17 2.96
N ALA A 31 1.10 -22.71 3.90
CA ALA A 31 0.63 -22.22 5.21
C ALA A 31 -0.28 -20.99 5.08
N GLU A 32 0.08 -20.03 4.22
CA GLU A 32 -0.73 -18.82 3.99
C GLU A 32 -2.07 -19.14 3.28
N VAL A 33 -2.07 -20.07 2.33
CA VAL A 33 -3.32 -20.53 1.67
C VAL A 33 -4.21 -21.27 2.66
N ALA A 34 -3.65 -22.17 3.48
CA ALA A 34 -4.41 -22.88 4.51
C ALA A 34 -5.04 -21.90 5.51
N ASN A 35 -4.29 -20.86 5.92
CA ASN A 35 -4.80 -19.81 6.79
C ASN A 35 -5.98 -19.05 6.16
N ALA A 36 -5.87 -18.68 4.88
CA ALA A 36 -6.95 -17.99 4.16
C ALA A 36 -8.19 -18.89 3.99
N GLN A 37 -8.01 -20.17 3.67
CA GLN A 37 -9.13 -21.12 3.57
C GLN A 37 -9.84 -21.31 4.92
N ALA A 38 -9.09 -21.45 6.01
CA ALA A 38 -9.65 -21.52 7.36
C ALA A 38 -10.44 -20.24 7.75
N ALA A 39 -10.07 -19.09 7.18
CA ALA A 39 -10.75 -17.81 7.38
C ALA A 39 -11.93 -17.54 6.42
N GLY A 40 -12.29 -18.48 5.53
CA GLY A 40 -13.38 -18.32 4.56
C GLY A 40 -13.01 -17.51 3.31
N GLY A 41 -11.71 -17.34 3.01
CA GLY A 41 -11.19 -16.55 1.90
C GLY A 41 -10.17 -15.51 2.35
N CYS A 42 -9.63 -14.73 1.40
CA CYS A 42 -8.67 -13.66 1.73
C CYS A 42 -9.38 -12.30 1.92
N SER A 43 -9.56 -11.85 3.16
CA SER A 43 -10.04 -10.48 3.39
C SER A 43 -8.91 -9.45 3.26
N VAL A 44 -7.75 -9.71 3.84
CA VAL A 44 -6.59 -8.80 3.81
C VAL A 44 -5.35 -9.53 3.32
N GLY A 45 -4.79 -9.07 2.20
CA GLY A 45 -3.48 -9.47 1.72
C GLY A 45 -2.39 -8.51 2.18
N PHE A 46 -1.21 -9.01 2.49
CA PHE A 46 -0.03 -8.25 2.88
C PHE A 46 1.14 -8.60 1.97
N VAL A 47 1.47 -7.72 1.03
CA VAL A 47 2.60 -7.89 0.11
C VAL A 47 3.88 -7.37 0.78
N PHE A 48 4.94 -8.19 0.81
CA PHE A 48 6.21 -7.78 1.41
C PHE A 48 7.42 -8.02 0.51
N ALA A 49 8.25 -6.99 0.32
CA ALA A 49 9.55 -7.09 -0.34
C ALA A 49 10.69 -6.89 0.66
N ARG A 50 11.54 -7.91 0.80
CA ARG A 50 12.71 -7.91 1.70
C ARG A 50 13.83 -7.00 1.22
N GLY A 51 14.87 -6.82 2.03
CA GLY A 51 16.07 -6.07 1.66
C GLY A 51 17.06 -6.90 0.84
N SER A 52 18.07 -6.25 0.26
CA SER A 52 19.12 -6.93 -0.47
C SER A 52 19.85 -7.95 0.39
N THR A 53 20.26 -9.08 -0.21
CA THR A 53 20.98 -10.21 0.41
C THR A 53 20.21 -10.98 1.48
N GLU A 54 19.03 -10.52 1.88
CA GLU A 54 18.21 -11.26 2.83
C GLU A 54 17.70 -12.57 2.18
N PRO A 55 17.50 -13.64 2.97
CA PRO A 55 16.95 -14.90 2.47
C PRO A 55 15.46 -14.77 2.12
N SER A 56 15.01 -15.53 1.14
CA SER A 56 13.58 -15.72 0.85
C SER A 56 12.89 -16.49 2.00
N PRO A 57 11.58 -16.30 2.30
CA PRO A 57 10.60 -15.43 1.62
C PRO A 57 10.63 -13.95 2.08
N LEU A 58 10.79 -13.71 3.38
CA LEU A 58 10.54 -12.41 4.00
C LEU A 58 11.80 -11.71 4.52
N GLY A 59 12.97 -12.32 4.35
CA GLY A 59 14.19 -11.87 4.99
C GLY A 59 14.24 -12.17 6.47
N MET A 60 15.06 -11.41 7.21
CA MET A 60 15.36 -11.65 8.62
C MET A 60 15.13 -10.41 9.49
N LEU A 61 15.27 -9.20 8.95
CA LEU A 61 15.25 -7.97 9.74
C LEU A 61 13.83 -7.45 9.98
N ILE A 62 13.15 -7.06 8.90
CA ILE A 62 11.83 -6.39 8.99
C ILE A 62 10.68 -7.37 8.77
N GLY A 63 10.78 -8.21 7.73
CA GLY A 63 9.65 -8.99 7.22
C GLY A 63 9.00 -9.90 8.26
N PRO A 64 9.74 -10.83 8.89
CA PRO A 64 9.15 -11.74 9.88
C PRO A 64 8.55 -11.01 11.09
N ALA A 65 9.24 -10.01 11.62
CA ALA A 65 8.79 -9.24 12.78
C ALA A 65 7.53 -8.41 12.46
N LEU A 66 7.50 -7.76 11.29
CA LEU A 66 6.34 -7.01 10.82
C LEU A 66 5.16 -7.92 10.52
N GLN A 67 5.38 -9.06 9.87
CA GLN A 67 4.34 -10.07 9.62
C GLN A 67 3.71 -10.53 10.95
N SER A 68 4.55 -10.90 11.93
CA SER A 68 4.10 -11.32 13.25
C SER A 68 3.30 -10.22 13.96
N ALA A 69 3.79 -8.97 13.92
CA ALA A 69 3.10 -7.82 14.50
C ALA A 69 1.76 -7.53 13.83
N LEU A 70 1.68 -7.68 12.51
CA LEU A 70 0.45 -7.49 11.75
C LEU A 70 -0.57 -8.61 12.03
N LYS A 71 -0.13 -9.88 12.08
CA LYS A 71 -0.99 -11.03 12.43
C LYS A 71 -1.60 -10.91 13.83
N ARG A 72 -0.92 -10.28 14.80
CA ARG A 72 -1.52 -9.98 16.11
C ARG A 72 -2.69 -8.99 16.04
N GLN A 73 -2.70 -8.10 15.04
CA GLN A 73 -3.74 -7.07 14.88
C GLN A 73 -4.81 -7.46 13.85
N ILE A 74 -4.46 -8.31 12.88
CA ILE A 74 -5.31 -8.86 11.83
C ILE A 74 -5.00 -10.37 11.74
N PRO A 75 -5.63 -11.22 12.58
CA PRO A 75 -5.31 -12.64 12.66
C PRO A 75 -5.31 -13.39 11.32
N ASN A 76 -6.24 -13.02 10.43
CA ASN A 76 -6.43 -13.69 9.13
C ASN A 76 -5.71 -12.98 7.97
N VAL A 77 -4.73 -12.11 8.24
CA VAL A 77 -3.95 -11.48 7.17
C VAL A 77 -3.11 -12.53 6.44
N GLN A 78 -3.26 -12.58 5.11
CA GLN A 78 -2.50 -13.46 4.25
C GLN A 78 -1.27 -12.74 3.71
N THR A 79 -0.10 -13.34 3.85
CA THR A 79 1.17 -12.74 3.43
C THR A 79 1.57 -13.22 2.03
N PHE A 80 1.96 -12.27 1.18
CA PHE A 80 2.39 -12.47 -0.20
C PHE A 80 3.83 -11.96 -0.36
N PRO A 81 4.84 -12.82 -0.19
CA PRO A 81 6.23 -12.43 -0.36
C PRO A 81 6.55 -12.10 -1.81
N VAL A 82 7.41 -11.11 -2.02
CA VAL A 82 8.02 -10.86 -3.31
C VAL A 82 9.22 -11.80 -3.47
N TYR A 83 9.06 -12.82 -4.32
CA TYR A 83 10.07 -13.86 -4.58
C TYR A 83 11.11 -13.42 -5.61
N TYR A 84 11.82 -12.33 -5.30
CA TYR A 84 12.87 -11.78 -6.13
C TYR A 84 14.28 -12.12 -5.60
N ALA A 85 15.32 -11.93 -6.41
CA ALA A 85 16.68 -12.34 -6.05
C ALA A 85 17.29 -11.53 -4.90
N ALA A 86 16.82 -10.30 -4.66
CA ALA A 86 17.40 -9.38 -3.67
C ALA A 86 18.89 -9.12 -3.88
N SER A 87 19.35 -9.10 -5.13
CA SER A 87 20.76 -8.88 -5.46
C SER A 87 21.21 -7.46 -5.09
N LEU A 88 22.37 -7.33 -4.47
CA LEU A 88 22.88 -6.02 -4.04
C LEU A 88 23.14 -5.07 -5.22
N GLY A 89 23.71 -5.58 -6.32
CA GLY A 89 24.11 -4.78 -7.48
C GLY A 89 22.94 -4.09 -8.19
N THR A 90 21.71 -4.60 -8.05
CA THR A 90 20.54 -4.03 -8.72
C THR A 90 20.08 -2.71 -8.09
N ASN A 91 20.61 -2.33 -6.92
CA ASN A 91 20.38 -1.02 -6.31
C ASN A 91 21.05 0.15 -7.05
N ILE A 92 22.07 -0.12 -7.87
CA ILE A 92 22.85 0.92 -8.55
C ILE A 92 22.03 1.62 -9.64
N SER A 93 20.95 0.97 -10.09
CA SER A 93 20.04 1.55 -11.08
C SER A 93 19.38 2.83 -10.55
N MET A 94 18.90 3.65 -11.48
CA MET A 94 18.06 4.82 -11.17
C MET A 94 16.86 4.41 -10.30
N ASP A 95 16.21 3.30 -10.63
CA ASP A 95 15.04 2.79 -9.91
C ASP A 95 15.37 2.14 -8.57
N ARG A 96 16.66 2.07 -8.17
CA ARG A 96 17.16 1.39 -6.96
C ARG A 96 16.80 -0.10 -6.86
N THR A 97 16.38 -0.68 -7.97
CA THR A 97 16.09 -2.09 -8.18
C THR A 97 16.10 -2.39 -9.68
N ASP A 98 15.92 -3.64 -10.10
CA ASP A 98 15.87 -4.01 -11.52
C ASP A 98 14.46 -4.40 -12.00
N ALA A 99 14.31 -4.50 -13.32
CA ALA A 99 13.04 -4.87 -13.95
C ALA A 99 12.56 -6.27 -13.52
N ALA A 100 13.47 -7.21 -13.27
CA ALA A 100 13.14 -8.56 -12.82
C ALA A 100 12.52 -8.55 -11.41
N SER A 101 13.07 -7.76 -10.50
CA SER A 101 12.55 -7.58 -9.14
C SER A 101 11.18 -6.89 -9.16
N ILE A 102 11.02 -5.89 -10.03
CA ILE A 102 9.73 -5.22 -10.24
C ILE A 102 8.68 -6.22 -10.75
N ALA A 103 9.05 -7.07 -11.72
CA ALA A 103 8.14 -8.10 -12.25
C ALA A 103 7.70 -9.08 -11.15
N LYS A 104 8.62 -9.52 -10.28
CA LYS A 104 8.28 -10.34 -9.11
C LYS A 104 7.39 -9.62 -8.11
N GLY A 105 7.57 -8.31 -7.95
CA GLY A 105 6.65 -7.48 -7.16
C GLY A 105 5.24 -7.48 -7.77
N VAL A 106 5.13 -7.28 -9.09
CA VAL A 106 3.84 -7.37 -9.81
C VAL A 106 3.18 -8.74 -9.62
N GLU A 107 3.93 -9.83 -9.75
CA GLU A 107 3.41 -11.19 -9.51
C GLU A 107 2.84 -11.33 -8.09
N ALA A 108 3.51 -10.78 -7.07
CA ALA A 108 3.02 -10.83 -5.69
C ALA A 108 1.71 -10.04 -5.51
N PHE A 109 1.60 -8.85 -6.12
CA PHE A 109 0.35 -8.08 -6.12
C PHE A 109 -0.77 -8.77 -6.90
N GLN A 110 -0.46 -9.45 -8.00
CA GLN A 110 -1.43 -10.27 -8.74
C GLN A 110 -1.96 -11.40 -7.88
N LYS A 111 -1.09 -12.12 -7.15
CA LYS A 111 -1.52 -13.15 -6.18
C LYS A 111 -2.40 -12.55 -5.08
N ALA A 112 -2.04 -11.37 -4.57
CA ALA A 112 -2.83 -10.67 -3.56
C ALA A 112 -4.14 -10.06 -4.09
N SER A 113 -4.35 -9.98 -5.41
CA SER A 113 -5.52 -9.32 -6.01
C SER A 113 -6.85 -10.03 -5.72
N GLY A 114 -6.79 -11.33 -5.37
CA GLY A 114 -7.91 -12.11 -4.89
C GLY A 114 -8.38 -11.71 -3.49
N CYS A 115 -7.61 -10.90 -2.77
CA CYS A 115 -8.03 -10.36 -1.48
C CYS A 115 -8.93 -9.12 -1.64
N GLU A 116 -9.77 -8.86 -0.65
CA GLU A 116 -10.63 -7.67 -0.64
C GLU A 116 -9.81 -6.37 -0.49
N LYS A 117 -8.83 -6.41 0.41
CA LYS A 117 -7.95 -5.28 0.76
C LYS A 117 -6.50 -5.73 0.67
N ILE A 118 -5.62 -4.81 0.27
CA ILE A 118 -4.18 -5.07 0.17
C ILE A 118 -3.43 -4.05 1.04
N LEU A 119 -2.47 -4.55 1.80
CA LEU A 119 -1.44 -3.82 2.49
C LEU A 119 -0.11 -4.16 1.82
N ALA A 120 0.85 -3.24 1.84
CA ALA A 120 2.18 -3.54 1.36
C ALA A 120 3.26 -2.99 2.30
N ALA A 121 4.43 -3.61 2.26
CA ALA A 121 5.62 -3.04 2.88
C ALA A 121 6.89 -3.47 2.15
N GLY A 122 7.93 -2.65 2.31
CA GLY A 122 9.24 -2.92 1.73
C GLY A 122 10.37 -2.42 2.62
N TYR A 123 11.48 -3.14 2.63
CA TYR A 123 12.69 -2.76 3.35
C TYR A 123 13.87 -2.58 2.38
N SER A 124 14.63 -1.49 2.50
CA SER A 124 15.83 -1.22 1.71
C SER A 124 15.53 -1.22 0.20
N GLN A 125 16.12 -2.14 -0.56
CA GLN A 125 15.76 -2.39 -1.97
C GLN A 125 14.29 -2.78 -2.16
N GLY A 126 13.70 -3.52 -1.23
CA GLY A 126 12.29 -3.89 -1.28
C GLY A 126 11.36 -2.67 -1.21
N ALA A 127 11.77 -1.58 -0.56
CA ALA A 127 11.04 -0.32 -0.62
C ALA A 127 11.03 0.25 -2.05
N ALA A 128 12.17 0.19 -2.75
CA ALA A 128 12.24 0.57 -4.16
C ALA A 128 11.38 -0.32 -5.07
N VAL A 129 11.28 -1.63 -4.79
CA VAL A 129 10.33 -2.51 -5.48
C VAL A 129 8.91 -1.99 -5.30
N MET A 130 8.52 -1.62 -4.09
CA MET A 130 7.18 -1.06 -3.83
C MET A 130 6.93 0.25 -4.56
N HIS A 131 7.87 1.19 -4.53
CA HIS A 131 7.79 2.43 -5.31
C HIS A 131 7.48 2.15 -6.79
N ASN A 132 8.29 1.30 -7.41
CA ASN A 132 8.19 1.01 -8.84
C ASN A 132 6.90 0.26 -9.20
N VAL A 133 6.50 -0.73 -8.40
CA VAL A 133 5.28 -1.50 -8.66
C VAL A 133 4.05 -0.63 -8.47
N VAL A 134 3.94 0.05 -7.34
CA VAL A 134 2.77 0.86 -7.00
C VAL A 134 2.64 2.02 -7.98
N GLN A 135 3.72 2.78 -8.23
CA GLN A 135 3.64 3.92 -9.13
C GLN A 135 3.35 3.49 -10.58
N LYS A 136 4.13 2.54 -11.11
CA LYS A 136 4.25 2.32 -12.56
C LYS A 136 3.49 1.10 -13.09
N LYS A 137 3.06 0.18 -12.23
CA LYS A 137 2.55 -1.15 -12.66
C LYS A 137 1.14 -1.47 -12.21
N LEU A 138 0.70 -0.94 -11.05
CA LEU A 138 -0.66 -1.19 -10.57
C LEU A 138 -1.70 -0.38 -11.35
N SER A 139 -2.82 -1.03 -11.69
CA SER A 139 -4.00 -0.35 -12.21
C SER A 139 -4.67 0.53 -11.15
N SER A 140 -5.57 1.41 -11.56
CA SER A 140 -6.34 2.25 -10.64
C SER A 140 -7.14 1.42 -9.64
N GLU A 141 -7.72 0.30 -10.06
CA GLU A 141 -8.48 -0.62 -9.22
C GLU A 141 -7.57 -1.30 -8.19
N GLN A 142 -6.37 -1.71 -8.60
CA GLN A 142 -5.37 -2.29 -7.68
C GLN A 142 -4.89 -1.25 -6.67
N LYS A 143 -4.67 0.01 -7.09
CA LYS A 143 -4.32 1.12 -6.19
C LYS A 143 -5.45 1.45 -5.21
N GLN A 144 -6.72 1.29 -5.59
CA GLN A 144 -7.86 1.46 -4.69
C GLN A 144 -7.90 0.37 -3.61
N LYS A 145 -7.64 -0.90 -3.98
CA LYS A 145 -7.50 -2.01 -3.03
C LYS A 145 -6.29 -1.85 -2.09
N LEU A 146 -5.23 -1.18 -2.55
CA LEU A 146 -4.06 -0.89 -1.73
C LEU A 146 -4.36 0.21 -0.71
N LEU A 147 -4.51 -0.20 0.56
CA LEU A 147 -4.94 0.68 1.63
C LEU A 147 -3.79 1.45 2.27
N ALA A 148 -2.63 0.82 2.40
CA ALA A 148 -1.45 1.45 2.98
C ALA A 148 -0.15 0.75 2.57
N VAL A 149 0.95 1.51 2.54
CA VAL A 149 2.31 1.04 2.26
C VAL A 149 3.28 1.53 3.35
N ALA A 150 3.98 0.60 3.99
CA ALA A 150 5.02 0.89 4.98
C ALA A 150 6.43 0.64 4.40
N LEU A 151 7.28 1.67 4.40
CA LEU A 151 8.61 1.59 3.81
C LEU A 151 9.68 1.80 4.87
N PHE A 152 10.65 0.90 4.98
CA PHE A 152 11.75 0.96 5.93
C PHE A 152 13.07 1.14 5.18
N GLY A 153 13.92 2.07 5.62
CA GLY A 153 15.22 2.31 4.99
C GLY A 153 15.08 2.56 3.51
N ASP A 154 14.16 3.45 3.14
CA ASP A 154 13.74 3.59 1.77
C ASP A 154 14.84 4.21 0.90
N THR A 155 15.43 3.38 0.03
CA THR A 155 16.49 3.77 -0.92
C THR A 155 16.02 4.79 -1.95
N ARG A 156 14.70 4.98 -2.10
CA ARG A 156 14.05 5.97 -2.96
C ARG A 156 13.55 7.20 -2.21
N ASN A 157 13.69 7.24 -0.88
CA ASN A 157 13.14 8.29 -0.02
C ASN A 157 13.45 9.72 -0.52
N LYS A 158 14.73 10.07 -0.71
CA LYS A 158 15.11 11.41 -1.20
C LYS A 158 14.68 11.66 -2.65
N GLN A 159 14.75 10.65 -3.51
CA GLN A 159 14.45 10.75 -4.94
C GLN A 159 12.95 10.96 -5.21
N ASP A 160 12.10 10.42 -4.33
CA ASP A 160 10.65 10.47 -4.45
C ASP A 160 9.98 11.37 -3.39
N GLY A 161 10.78 12.12 -2.61
CA GLY A 161 10.25 13.11 -1.66
C GLY A 161 9.52 12.50 -0.46
N GLY A 162 9.96 11.32 0.00
CA GLY A 162 9.42 10.65 1.18
C GLY A 162 8.06 9.99 1.01
N HIS A 163 7.61 9.79 -0.22
CA HIS A 163 6.35 9.12 -0.53
C HIS A 163 6.42 8.41 -1.88
N ILE A 164 5.50 7.48 -2.13
CA ILE A 164 5.37 6.85 -3.45
C ILE A 164 4.65 7.85 -4.36
N LYS A 165 5.30 8.23 -5.47
CA LYS A 165 4.70 9.11 -6.49
C LYS A 165 3.42 8.49 -7.05
N ASP A 166 2.46 9.35 -7.39
CA ASP A 166 1.16 8.95 -7.96
C ASP A 166 0.37 7.96 -7.09
N PHE A 167 0.55 8.06 -5.78
CA PHE A 167 -0.18 7.34 -4.73
C PHE A 167 -0.43 8.28 -3.53
N PRO A 168 -1.61 8.23 -2.88
CA PRO A 168 -1.94 9.20 -1.84
C PRO A 168 -0.96 9.17 -0.67
N THR A 169 -0.45 10.35 -0.30
CA THR A 169 0.62 10.50 0.70
C THR A 169 0.23 9.94 2.07
N GLU A 170 -1.04 10.06 2.45
CA GLU A 170 -1.59 9.54 3.71
C GLU A 170 -1.62 8.00 3.78
N LYS A 171 -1.56 7.34 2.62
CA LYS A 171 -1.47 5.89 2.50
C LYS A 171 -0.02 5.38 2.48
N THR A 172 0.97 6.26 2.42
CA THR A 172 2.39 5.87 2.50
C THR A 172 3.00 6.38 3.78
N ARG A 173 3.78 5.53 4.46
CA ARG A 173 4.62 5.96 5.56
C ARG A 173 6.01 5.38 5.45
N VAL A 174 7.01 6.26 5.61
CA VAL A 174 8.42 5.92 5.57
C VAL A 174 9.00 5.98 6.98
N TRP A 175 9.67 4.90 7.38
CA TRP A 175 10.55 4.84 8.54
C TRP A 175 11.99 4.88 8.04
N CYS A 176 12.65 6.00 8.34
CA CYS A 176 14.07 6.21 8.10
C CYS A 176 14.73 6.60 9.41
N ASN A 177 15.69 5.80 9.87
CA ASN A 177 16.48 6.18 11.02
C ASN A 177 17.28 7.46 10.69
N PRO A 178 17.50 8.38 11.65
CA PRO A 178 18.24 9.63 11.37
C PRO A 178 19.65 9.40 10.80
N THR A 179 20.28 8.28 11.17
CA THR A 179 21.60 7.88 10.71
C THR A 179 21.57 6.94 9.50
N ASP A 180 20.40 6.57 8.98
CA ASP A 180 20.30 5.67 7.82
C ASP A 180 20.87 6.34 6.57
N GLY A 181 22.01 5.81 6.11
CA GLY A 181 22.74 6.34 4.97
C GLY A 181 22.04 6.17 3.62
N VAL A 182 21.01 5.32 3.51
CA VAL A 182 20.30 5.13 2.23
C VAL A 182 19.17 6.13 2.02
N CYS A 183 18.54 6.58 3.11
CA CYS A 183 17.39 7.48 3.05
C CYS A 183 17.75 8.88 2.53
N GLY A 184 19.02 9.28 2.68
CA GLY A 184 19.60 10.52 2.14
C GLY A 184 19.95 10.46 0.65
N GLY A 185 19.56 9.39 -0.05
CA GLY A 185 19.77 9.21 -1.49
C GLY A 185 21.13 8.65 -1.89
N ALA A 186 21.98 8.31 -0.91
CA ALA A 186 23.15 7.46 -1.17
C ALA A 186 22.74 5.97 -1.08
N LEU A 187 23.66 5.06 -1.41
CA LEU A 187 23.51 3.62 -1.16
C LEU A 187 24.45 3.20 -0.02
N ASN A 188 24.50 4.00 1.03
CA ASN A 188 25.38 3.78 2.17
C ASN A 188 24.66 2.93 3.23
N VAL A 189 24.85 1.61 3.17
CA VAL A 189 24.36 0.69 4.20
C VAL A 189 25.24 0.79 5.44
N ASN A 190 24.67 1.31 6.51
CA ASN A 190 25.36 1.51 7.79
C ASN A 190 24.53 0.96 8.96
N ALA A 191 25.02 1.13 10.20
CA ALA A 191 24.32 0.64 11.38
C ALA A 191 22.90 1.20 11.51
N GLY A 192 22.68 2.47 11.12
CA GLY A 192 21.35 3.08 11.09
C GLY A 192 20.39 2.36 10.15
N HIS A 193 20.88 1.90 9.00
CA HIS A 193 20.11 1.12 8.03
C HIS A 193 19.73 -0.28 8.52
N LEU A 194 20.56 -0.89 9.37
CA LEU A 194 20.37 -2.25 9.85
C LEU A 194 19.59 -2.35 11.17
N ALA A 195 19.28 -1.21 11.81
CA ALA A 195 18.79 -1.15 13.19
C ALA A 195 17.40 -0.49 13.33
N TYR A 196 16.41 -0.98 12.59
CA TYR A 196 15.01 -0.60 12.82
C TYR A 196 14.46 -1.30 14.06
N SER A 197 14.00 -0.52 15.04
CA SER A 197 13.58 -1.03 16.35
C SER A 197 12.24 -1.78 16.30
N GLY A 198 12.03 -2.68 17.26
CA GLY A 198 10.73 -3.34 17.45
C GLY A 198 9.57 -2.36 17.68
N SER A 199 9.85 -1.17 18.26
CA SER A 199 8.84 -0.11 18.40
C SER A 199 8.39 0.44 17.05
N GLN A 200 9.33 0.72 16.14
CA GLN A 200 9.02 1.17 14.78
C GLN A 200 8.26 0.11 13.99
N ILE A 201 8.62 -1.17 14.16
CA ILE A 201 7.92 -2.29 13.52
C ILE A 201 6.47 -2.40 14.02
N ASN A 202 6.25 -2.30 15.34
CA ASN A 202 4.91 -2.31 15.92
C ASN A 202 4.09 -1.08 15.46
N GLU A 203 4.71 0.09 15.40
CA GLU A 203 4.07 1.30 14.89
C GLU A 203 3.63 1.13 13.43
N ALA A 204 4.47 0.55 12.58
CA ALA A 204 4.11 0.25 11.20
C ALA A 204 2.97 -0.77 11.09
N ALA A 205 2.99 -1.82 11.91
CA ALA A 205 1.88 -2.77 11.98
C ALA A 205 0.56 -2.08 12.36
N THR A 206 0.61 -1.15 13.32
CA THR A 206 -0.57 -0.35 13.72
C THR A 206 -1.03 0.60 12.62
N PHE A 207 -0.11 1.26 11.91
CA PHE A 207 -0.42 2.09 10.75
C PHE A 207 -1.16 1.29 9.67
N LEU A 208 -0.62 0.12 9.28
CA LEU A 208 -1.23 -0.78 8.32
C LEU A 208 -2.60 -1.31 8.79
N ALA A 209 -2.71 -1.73 10.05
CA ALA A 209 -3.96 -2.26 10.60
C ALA A 209 -5.06 -1.20 10.72
N LYS A 210 -4.71 0.05 11.02
CA LYS A 210 -5.65 1.18 11.05
C LYS A 210 -6.25 1.46 9.68
N ALA A 211 -5.48 1.30 8.60
CA ALA A 211 -5.97 1.48 7.24
C ALA A 211 -7.08 0.47 6.89
N VAL A 212 -6.98 -0.78 7.37
CA VAL A 212 -8.02 -1.81 7.19
C VAL A 212 -9.31 -1.46 7.94
N LYS A 213 -9.19 -0.98 9.19
CA LYS A 213 -10.32 -0.63 10.06
C LYS A 213 -11.08 0.61 9.59
N SER A 214 -10.38 1.57 8.98
CA SER A 214 -10.98 2.80 8.44
C SER A 214 -11.64 2.61 7.07
N GLY A 215 -11.66 1.38 6.54
CA GLY A 215 -12.31 1.05 5.27
C GLY A 215 -11.61 1.61 4.03
N GLY A 216 -10.40 2.17 4.18
CA GLY A 216 -9.73 2.95 3.14
C GLY A 216 -10.56 4.17 2.81
N SER A 217 -10.29 5.32 3.44
CA SER A 217 -10.99 6.58 3.15
C SER A 217 -10.88 6.93 1.67
N THR A 218 -11.87 6.48 0.90
CA THR A 218 -12.25 7.03 -0.39
C THR A 218 -12.87 8.38 -0.09
N SER A 219 -12.20 9.44 -0.52
CA SER A 219 -12.83 10.74 -0.72
C SER A 219 -13.85 10.59 -1.86
N SER A 220 -15.05 10.12 -1.54
CA SER A 220 -16.18 10.30 -2.42
C SER A 220 -16.63 11.77 -2.29
N GLN A 221 -16.55 12.51 -3.38
CA GLN A 221 -17.37 13.71 -3.56
C GLN A 221 -18.84 13.27 -3.55
N GLY A 222 -19.41 13.17 -2.36
CA GLY A 222 -20.76 12.67 -2.14
C GLY A 222 -21.24 13.10 -0.77
N LYS A 223 -22.33 13.87 -0.75
CA LYS A 223 -22.98 14.52 0.39
C LYS A 223 -23.10 13.59 1.62
N ALA A 224 -22.20 13.76 2.59
CA ALA A 224 -22.29 13.06 3.87
C ALA A 224 -23.27 13.76 4.82
N LYS A 225 -24.20 12.99 5.39
CA LYS A 225 -25.05 13.39 6.53
C LYS A 225 -24.53 12.62 7.73
N SER A 226 -23.83 13.27 8.66
CA SER A 226 -23.40 12.68 9.93
C SER A 226 -23.77 13.59 11.11
N GLY A 227 -24.15 12.98 12.22
CA GLY A 227 -24.60 13.66 13.45
C GLY A 227 -23.47 14.04 14.41
N GLY A 228 -22.34 14.50 13.89
CA GLY A 228 -21.20 14.94 14.70
C GLY A 228 -20.35 15.97 13.97
N SER A 229 -19.48 16.68 14.70
CA SER A 229 -18.65 17.79 14.19
C SER A 229 -17.91 17.41 12.91
N ALA A 230 -18.25 18.09 11.83
CA ALA A 230 -17.60 17.99 10.53
C ALA A 230 -16.97 19.34 10.18
N SER A 231 -15.72 19.31 9.73
CA SER A 231 -15.10 20.46 9.05
C SER A 231 -15.19 20.21 7.55
N SER A 232 -15.76 21.16 6.80
CA SER A 232 -15.88 21.07 5.35
C SER A 232 -15.69 22.45 4.70
N GLU A 233 -14.89 22.53 3.64
CA GLU A 233 -14.71 23.72 2.79
C GLU A 233 -15.88 23.93 1.80
N GLY A 234 -17.03 23.31 2.06
CA GLY A 234 -18.25 23.39 1.26
C GLY A 234 -19.49 23.60 2.13
N LYS A 235 -20.66 23.68 1.47
CA LYS A 235 -21.94 24.04 2.11
C LYS A 235 -22.38 22.98 3.14
N ALA A 236 -22.18 23.26 4.41
CA ALA A 236 -22.59 22.42 5.53
C ALA A 236 -24.04 22.70 5.98
N LYS A 237 -24.77 21.66 6.39
CA LYS A 237 -26.03 21.77 7.13
C LYS A 237 -25.92 20.89 8.37
N SER A 238 -25.69 21.50 9.54
CA SER A 238 -25.62 20.82 10.85
C SER A 238 -26.79 21.24 11.74
N GLY A 239 -27.20 20.34 12.65
CA GLY A 239 -28.15 20.62 13.74
C GLY A 239 -27.49 21.12 15.03
N GLY A 240 -26.23 21.56 14.96
CA GLY A 240 -25.42 22.06 16.07
C GLY A 240 -24.33 23.02 15.57
N SER A 241 -23.48 23.54 16.46
CA SER A 241 -22.48 24.56 16.15
C SER A 241 -21.56 24.18 14.98
N ALA A 242 -21.53 25.04 13.96
CA ALA A 242 -20.69 24.93 12.78
C ALA A 242 -19.80 26.17 12.64
N SER A 243 -18.54 25.95 12.25
CA SER A 243 -17.65 26.99 11.75
C SER A 243 -17.33 26.67 10.29
N SER A 244 -17.53 27.65 9.39
CA SER A 244 -17.18 27.50 7.97
C SER A 244 -16.78 28.84 7.38
N GLU A 245 -15.83 28.83 6.44
CA GLU A 245 -15.40 30.02 5.68
C GLU A 245 -16.31 30.33 4.47
N GLY A 246 -17.46 29.66 4.36
CA GLY A 246 -18.47 29.87 3.32
C GLY A 246 -19.88 30.17 3.87
N LYS A 247 -20.88 30.31 2.97
CA LYS A 247 -22.27 30.66 3.31
C LYS A 247 -22.95 29.59 4.17
N THR A 248 -23.26 29.94 5.42
CA THR A 248 -23.98 29.08 6.39
C THR A 248 -25.49 29.32 6.36
N LYS A 249 -26.28 28.28 6.62
CA LYS A 249 -27.69 28.41 7.04
C LYS A 249 -27.87 27.54 8.28
N SER A 250 -28.03 28.17 9.45
CA SER A 250 -28.11 27.54 10.77
C SER A 250 -29.47 27.84 11.41
N GLY A 251 -30.03 26.89 12.15
CA GLY A 251 -31.23 27.05 12.99
C GLY A 251 -30.92 27.40 14.46
N GLY A 252 -29.67 27.73 14.78
CA GLY A 252 -29.21 28.16 16.10
C GLY A 252 -28.02 29.15 16.03
N LYS A 253 -27.54 29.64 17.19
CA LYS A 253 -26.50 30.70 17.29
C LYS A 253 -25.28 30.41 16.39
N SER A 254 -24.96 31.37 15.52
CA SER A 254 -23.88 31.31 14.54
C SER A 254 -23.00 32.56 14.68
N SER A 255 -21.70 32.38 14.45
CA SER A 255 -20.70 33.45 14.25
C SER A 255 -20.09 33.23 12.87
N SER A 256 -20.17 34.23 11.98
CA SER A 256 -19.54 34.20 10.66
C SER A 256 -18.94 35.58 10.33
N GLN A 257 -17.86 35.59 9.55
CA GLN A 257 -17.22 36.82 9.04
C GLN A 257 -17.79 37.26 7.67
N GLY A 258 -19.02 36.87 7.31
CA GLY A 258 -19.61 37.11 5.98
C GLY A 258 -21.10 37.46 5.98
N LYS A 259 -21.53 38.17 4.92
CA LYS A 259 -22.81 38.90 4.77
C LYS A 259 -24.08 38.04 4.96
N PHE A 260 -24.97 38.46 5.85
CA PHE A 260 -26.26 37.81 6.20
C PHE A 260 -27.42 38.29 5.30
N THR A 261 -28.38 37.40 5.02
CA THR A 261 -29.71 37.76 4.51
C THR A 261 -30.76 36.88 5.20
N GLU A 262 -31.62 37.49 6.01
CA GLU A 262 -32.76 36.85 6.66
C GLU A 262 -33.93 36.65 5.68
N LYS A 263 -34.67 35.56 5.86
CA LYS A 263 -36.02 35.39 5.32
C LYS A 263 -36.91 34.99 6.48
N GLU A 264 -37.90 35.84 6.74
CA GLU A 264 -38.98 35.67 7.71
C GLU A 264 -39.94 34.57 7.21
N GLU A 265 -40.23 33.57 8.04
CA GLU A 265 -41.31 32.59 7.84
C GLU A 265 -42.33 32.79 8.96
N THR A 266 -43.49 33.35 8.63
CA THR A 266 -44.69 33.39 9.48
C THR A 266 -45.45 32.06 9.35
N GLU A 267 -45.58 31.34 10.47
CA GLU A 267 -46.43 30.14 10.65
C GLU A 267 -47.94 30.50 10.69
N PRO A 268 -48.88 29.57 10.40
CA PRO A 268 -50.31 29.80 10.55
C PRO A 268 -50.83 29.45 11.96
N GLN A 269 -51.99 30.05 12.26
CA GLN A 269 -52.69 30.12 13.54
C GLN A 269 -53.17 28.78 14.13
N ALA A 270 -53.35 28.77 15.46
CA ALA A 270 -54.31 27.91 16.14
C ALA A 270 -55.03 28.69 17.28
N GLU A 271 -56.35 28.52 17.28
CA GLU A 271 -57.44 29.00 18.16
C GLU A 271 -57.90 30.46 18.06
#